data_AF-A0A559RM61-F1
#
_entry.id   AF-A0A559RM61-F1
#
_cell.length_a   1.000
_cell.length_b   1.000
_cell.length_c   1.000
_cell.angle_alpha   90.00
_cell.angle_beta   90.00
_cell.angle_gamma   90.00
#
_symmetry.space_group_name_H-M   'P 1'
#
loop_
_entity.id
_entity.type
_entity.pdbx_description
1 polymer ?
#
loop_
_entity_poly.entity_id
_entity_poly.type
_entity_poly.pdbx_seq_one_letter_code
_entity_poly.pdbx_strand_id
1 'polypeptide(L)'
;MGYQSDSVSKETKSIENTQEILEVKPEHLGPSLLHSPVRNRYSVINANLVVGKDIRLRARDAKQLEIAGWQVSLPAPLVTDQSDYYGLCQTEKGNTFNYAIDADGRLFLYGTFVDSEDHVILNVNPYLAELPLRYVDFGIRGGELILPPDEPRPRDEF
;
A
#
# COMPACT_ATOMS: atom_id res chain seq x y z
N MET A 1 -3.43 64.32 -13.85
CA MET A 1 -2.49 63.40 -13.16
C MET A 1 -3.20 62.07 -12.99
N GLY A 2 -3.11 61.19 -13.98
CA GLY A 2 -3.71 59.86 -13.94
C GLY A 2 -2.62 58.85 -13.59
N TYR A 3 -2.80 58.11 -12.50
CA TYR A 3 -1.94 56.98 -12.19
C TYR A 3 -2.36 55.82 -13.09
N GLN A 4 -1.52 55.48 -14.07
CA GLN A 4 -1.65 54.24 -14.83
C GLN A 4 -0.92 53.14 -14.05
N SER A 5 -1.67 52.15 -13.59
CA SER A 5 -1.11 50.92 -13.04
C SER A 5 -0.73 50.00 -14.20
N ASP A 6 0.55 49.73 -14.38
CA ASP A 6 1.00 48.66 -15.26
C ASP A 6 0.48 47.34 -14.69
N SER A 7 -0.52 46.77 -15.34
CA SER A 7 -0.94 45.39 -15.09
C SER A 7 0.19 44.49 -15.54
N VAL A 8 1.05 44.07 -14.61
CA VAL A 8 1.96 42.96 -14.83
C VAL A 8 1.09 41.73 -15.08
N SER A 9 0.87 41.38 -16.34
CA SER A 9 0.40 40.06 -16.74
C SER A 9 1.51 39.07 -16.38
N LYS A 10 1.55 38.67 -15.10
CA LYS A 10 2.18 37.40 -14.73
C LYS A 10 1.43 36.36 -15.53
N GLU A 11 2.09 35.77 -16.51
CA GLU A 11 1.69 34.49 -17.05
C GLU A 11 1.59 33.53 -15.86
N THR A 12 0.38 33.37 -15.31
CA THR A 12 0.04 32.24 -14.48
C THR A 12 0.15 31.04 -15.40
N LYS A 13 1.32 30.42 -15.45
CA LYS A 13 1.44 29.04 -15.93
C LYS A 13 0.36 28.27 -15.18
N SER A 14 -0.65 27.79 -15.90
CA SER A 14 -1.64 26.89 -15.34
C SER A 14 -0.88 25.67 -14.83
N ILE A 15 -0.79 25.52 -13.52
CA ILE A 15 -0.29 24.30 -12.92
C ILE A 15 -1.43 23.30 -13.09
N GLU A 16 -1.32 22.44 -14.10
CA GLU A 16 -2.27 21.36 -14.33
C GLU A 16 -1.89 20.17 -13.46
N ASN A 17 -2.86 19.66 -12.69
CA ASN A 17 -2.64 18.42 -11.96
C ASN A 17 -2.56 17.26 -12.96
N THR A 18 -1.57 16.38 -12.77
CA THR A 18 -1.45 15.15 -13.54
C THR A 18 -1.94 13.96 -12.72
N GLN A 19 -2.53 12.97 -13.38
CA GLN A 19 -2.92 11.71 -12.77
C GLN A 19 -2.45 10.55 -13.64
N GLU A 20 -1.75 9.62 -13.03
CA GLU A 20 -1.40 8.34 -13.60
C GLU A 20 -2.13 7.24 -12.83
N ILE A 21 -2.65 6.23 -13.52
CA ILE A 21 -3.29 5.06 -12.90
C ILE A 21 -2.34 3.89 -13.07
N LEU A 22 -1.88 3.34 -11.94
CA LEU A 22 -0.99 2.20 -11.88
C LEU A 22 -1.72 0.98 -11.31
N GLU A 23 -1.18 -0.19 -11.59
CA GLU A 23 -1.72 -1.48 -11.14
C GLU A 23 -0.77 -2.14 -10.14
N VAL A 24 -1.34 -2.75 -9.10
CA VAL A 24 -0.66 -3.72 -8.24
C VAL A 24 -0.49 -4.97 -9.08
N LYS A 25 0.74 -5.18 -9.55
CA LYS A 25 1.11 -6.32 -10.39
C LYS A 25 1.23 -7.60 -9.55
N PRO A 26 1.14 -8.78 -10.17
CA PRO A 26 1.34 -10.05 -9.47
C PRO A 26 2.65 -10.14 -8.67
N GLU A 27 3.75 -9.59 -9.18
CA GLU A 27 5.05 -9.54 -8.52
C GLU A 27 5.09 -8.64 -7.26
N HIS A 28 4.11 -7.74 -7.11
CA HIS A 28 3.94 -6.86 -5.97
C HIS A 28 2.97 -7.44 -4.92
N LEU A 29 2.52 -8.69 -5.09
CA LEU A 29 1.56 -9.33 -4.19
C LEU A 29 2.19 -10.54 -3.49
N GLY A 30 1.95 -10.64 -2.19
CA GLY A 30 2.38 -11.77 -1.38
C GLY A 30 1.74 -13.09 -1.83
N PRO A 31 2.40 -14.22 -1.57
CA PRO A 31 1.93 -15.53 -2.02
C PRO A 31 0.60 -15.95 -1.40
N SER A 32 0.22 -15.38 -0.26
CA SER A 32 -1.03 -15.72 0.44
C SER A 32 -2.27 -15.04 -0.16
N LEU A 33 -2.10 -14.05 -1.03
CA LEU A 33 -3.21 -13.26 -1.57
C LEU A 33 -3.34 -13.38 -3.10
N LEU A 34 -4.55 -13.08 -3.57
CA LEU A 34 -4.90 -12.86 -4.97
C LEU A 34 -5.59 -11.50 -5.10
N HIS A 35 -5.25 -10.74 -6.13
CA HIS A 35 -5.97 -9.52 -6.46
C HIS A 35 -7.17 -9.82 -7.37
N SER A 36 -8.21 -9.02 -7.27
CA SER A 36 -9.29 -9.03 -8.26
C SER A 36 -8.80 -8.44 -9.59
N PRO A 37 -9.06 -9.03 -10.77
CA PRO A 37 -8.56 -8.56 -12.07
C PRO A 37 -8.98 -7.13 -12.48
N VAL A 38 -9.91 -6.51 -11.75
CA VAL A 38 -10.46 -5.18 -12.09
C VAL A 38 -10.23 -4.16 -10.95
N ARG A 39 -9.93 -4.64 -9.75
CA ARG A 39 -9.85 -3.82 -8.53
C ARG A 39 -8.48 -3.96 -7.89
N ASN A 40 -7.44 -3.69 -8.66
CA ASN A 40 -6.04 -3.74 -8.25
C ASN A 40 -5.29 -2.45 -8.63
N ARG A 41 -5.99 -1.32 -8.73
CA ARG A 41 -5.45 -0.04 -9.22
C ARG A 41 -5.25 0.97 -8.10
N TYR A 42 -4.24 1.83 -8.26
CA TYR A 42 -4.05 3.03 -7.45
C TYR A 42 -3.68 4.20 -8.35
N SER A 43 -3.96 5.41 -7.90
CA SER A 43 -3.61 6.63 -8.62
C SER A 43 -2.35 7.25 -8.06
N VAL A 44 -1.53 7.80 -8.93
CA VAL A 44 -0.40 8.67 -8.61
C VAL A 44 -0.72 10.06 -9.17
N ILE A 45 -0.91 11.02 -8.27
CA ILE A 45 -1.24 12.40 -8.62
C ILE A 45 0.03 13.24 -8.51
N ASN A 46 0.27 14.12 -9.49
CA ASN A 46 1.44 15.00 -9.52
C ASN A 46 2.76 14.25 -9.28
N ALA A 47 2.89 13.07 -9.90
CA ALA A 47 4.02 12.16 -9.87
C ALA A 47 4.32 11.42 -8.55
N ASN A 48 3.87 11.89 -7.37
CA ASN A 48 4.24 11.23 -6.11
C ASN A 48 3.16 11.15 -5.03
N LEU A 49 1.97 11.74 -5.21
CA LEU A 49 0.86 11.54 -4.27
C LEU A 49 0.15 10.23 -4.61
N VAL A 50 0.34 9.22 -3.76
CA VAL A 50 -0.25 7.88 -3.93
C VAL A 50 -1.61 7.84 -3.28
N VAL A 51 -2.61 7.38 -4.03
CA VAL A 51 -3.99 7.18 -3.57
C VAL A 51 -4.45 5.78 -3.95
N GLY A 52 -4.45 4.86 -2.99
CA GLY A 52 -4.99 3.50 -3.13
C GLY A 52 -6.41 3.41 -2.60
N LYS A 53 -7.40 3.21 -3.47
CA LYS A 53 -8.81 3.07 -3.08
C LYS A 53 -9.41 1.83 -3.72
N ASP A 54 -10.13 1.06 -2.90
CA ASP A 54 -10.86 -0.13 -3.31
C ASP A 54 -9.99 -1.16 -4.07
N ILE A 55 -8.78 -1.38 -3.58
CA ILE A 55 -7.95 -2.50 -4.01
C ILE A 55 -8.49 -3.76 -3.30
N ARG A 56 -8.99 -4.73 -4.06
CA ARG A 56 -9.61 -5.93 -3.51
C ARG A 56 -8.67 -7.11 -3.56
N LEU A 57 -8.40 -7.65 -2.38
CA LEU A 57 -7.55 -8.82 -2.19
C LEU A 57 -8.37 -9.92 -1.51
N ARG A 58 -8.13 -11.16 -1.90
CA ARG A 58 -8.72 -12.35 -1.26
C ARG A 58 -7.65 -13.36 -0.91
N ALA A 59 -7.96 -14.25 0.03
CA ALA A 59 -7.11 -15.39 0.33
C ALA A 59 -6.89 -16.24 -0.93
N ARG A 60 -5.65 -16.69 -1.14
CA ARG A 60 -5.32 -17.64 -2.20
C ARG A 60 -5.79 -19.05 -1.87
N ASP A 61 -5.59 -19.48 -0.62
CA ASP A 61 -5.99 -20.81 -0.13
C ASP A 61 -7.18 -20.69 0.83
N ALA A 62 -8.23 -21.46 0.58
CA ALA A 62 -9.41 -21.53 1.42
C ALA A 62 -9.12 -22.05 2.85
N LYS A 63 -7.98 -22.73 3.05
CA LYS A 63 -7.53 -23.19 4.37
C LYS A 63 -6.72 -22.15 5.13
N GLN A 64 -6.25 -21.09 4.46
CA GLN A 64 -5.44 -20.03 5.04
C GLN A 64 -6.20 -18.70 4.96
N LEU A 65 -7.16 -18.53 5.87
CA LEU A 65 -7.97 -17.31 5.97
C LEU A 65 -7.34 -16.25 6.87
N GLU A 66 -6.44 -16.65 7.76
CA GLU A 66 -5.63 -15.72 8.55
C GLU A 66 -4.42 -15.25 7.75
N ILE A 67 -4.27 -13.94 7.66
CA ILE A 67 -3.18 -13.27 6.97
C ILE A 67 -2.41 -12.45 7.99
N ALA A 68 -1.09 -12.60 7.95
CA ALA A 68 -0.17 -11.80 8.74
C ALA A 68 1.10 -11.55 7.92
N GLY A 69 1.71 -10.38 8.10
CA GLY A 69 2.99 -10.03 7.48
C GLY A 69 2.86 -9.22 6.19
N TRP A 70 3.95 -9.11 5.44
CA TRP A 70 4.02 -8.34 4.20
C TRP A 70 3.21 -9.01 3.10
N GLN A 71 2.26 -8.27 2.52
CA GLN A 71 1.34 -8.81 1.51
C GLN A 71 1.21 -7.97 0.24
N VAL A 72 1.51 -6.67 0.28
CA VAL A 72 1.44 -5.81 -0.91
C VAL A 72 2.68 -4.93 -0.98
N SER A 73 3.19 -4.70 -2.18
CA SER A 73 4.24 -3.72 -2.45
C SER A 73 3.63 -2.50 -3.13
N LEU A 74 3.81 -1.34 -2.51
CA LEU A 74 3.38 -0.04 -2.99
C LEU A 74 4.60 0.88 -3.12
N PRO A 75 4.47 2.05 -3.76
CA PRO A 75 5.58 3.00 -3.83
C PRO A 75 6.11 3.33 -2.43
N ALA A 76 7.43 3.33 -2.26
CA ALA A 76 8.08 3.65 -1.00
C ALA A 76 7.69 5.06 -0.52
N PRO A 77 7.25 5.24 0.74
CA PRO A 77 6.91 6.55 1.26
C PRO A 77 8.11 7.49 1.36
N LEU A 78 7.89 8.78 1.12
CA LEU A 78 8.90 9.84 1.23
C LEU A 78 9.19 10.23 2.68
N VAL A 79 8.16 10.25 3.53
CA VAL A 79 8.26 10.70 4.93
C VAL A 79 8.20 9.48 5.82
N THR A 80 9.30 9.14 6.47
CA THR A 80 9.46 7.89 7.25
C THR A 80 9.70 8.14 8.73
N ASP A 81 9.84 9.40 9.13
CA ASP A 81 10.13 9.87 10.49
C ASP A 81 8.88 10.31 11.27
N GLN A 82 7.72 10.37 10.61
CA GLN A 82 6.43 10.64 11.23
C GLN A 82 5.60 9.34 11.28
N SER A 83 4.80 9.20 12.34
CA SER A 83 3.94 8.04 12.67
C SER A 83 3.61 7.15 11.47
N ASP A 84 3.88 5.85 11.61
CA ASP A 84 3.69 4.81 10.59
C ASP A 84 2.45 5.03 9.71
N TYR A 85 2.54 4.67 8.43
CA TYR A 85 1.37 4.64 7.53
C TYR A 85 0.47 3.45 7.89
N TYR A 86 -0.20 3.55 9.03
CA TYR A 86 -1.10 2.54 9.55
C TYR A 86 -2.55 2.88 9.25
N GLY A 87 -3.39 1.86 9.22
CA GLY A 87 -4.83 2.05 9.12
C GLY A 87 -5.61 0.77 9.27
N LEU A 88 -6.92 0.94 9.19
CA LEU A 88 -7.88 -0.15 9.22
C LEU A 88 -8.54 -0.29 7.85
N CYS A 89 -8.74 -1.53 7.44
CA CYS A 89 -9.54 -1.91 6.29
C CYS A 89 -10.63 -2.87 6.73
N GLN A 90 -11.69 -2.95 5.95
CA GLN A 90 -12.77 -3.90 6.18
C GLN A 90 -12.85 -4.88 5.02
N THR A 91 -13.26 -6.10 5.32
CA THR A 91 -13.68 -7.04 4.30
C THR A 91 -15.11 -6.76 3.85
N GLU A 92 -15.49 -7.27 2.69
CA GLU A 92 -16.87 -7.19 2.20
C GLU A 92 -17.87 -7.82 3.17
N LYS A 93 -17.43 -8.84 3.93
CA LYS A 93 -18.25 -9.50 4.96
C LYS A 93 -18.11 -8.91 6.36
N GLY A 94 -17.36 -7.81 6.52
CA GLY A 94 -17.34 -6.99 7.73
C GLY A 94 -16.23 -7.29 8.74
N ASN A 95 -15.28 -8.18 8.42
CA ASN A 95 -14.10 -8.37 9.27
C ASN A 95 -13.12 -7.21 9.13
N THR A 96 -12.40 -6.90 10.18
CA THR A 96 -11.41 -5.81 10.18
C THR A 96 -10.01 -6.35 9.93
N PHE A 97 -9.25 -5.66 9.09
CA PHE A 97 -7.82 -5.88 8.87
C PHE A 97 -7.06 -4.63 9.29
N ASN A 98 -5.94 -4.82 9.97
CA ASN A 98 -4.96 -3.77 10.19
C ASN A 98 -3.97 -3.78 9.02
N TYR A 99 -3.51 -2.60 8.61
CA TYR A 99 -2.36 -2.48 7.73
C TYR A 99 -1.35 -1.49 8.26
N ALA A 100 -0.10 -1.67 7.86
CA ALA A 100 0.99 -0.71 8.05
C ALA A 100 1.88 -0.73 6.81
N ILE A 101 2.43 0.43 6.41
CA ILE A 101 3.41 0.54 5.32
C ILE A 101 4.73 0.99 5.91
N ASP A 102 5.80 0.24 5.62
CA ASP A 102 7.16 0.60 6.04
C ASP A 102 7.84 1.57 5.06
N ALA A 103 9.08 1.97 5.41
CA ALA A 103 9.91 2.86 4.60
C ALA A 103 10.29 2.30 3.22
N ASP A 104 10.13 1.00 3.00
CA ASP A 104 10.41 0.35 1.71
C ASP A 104 9.14 0.21 0.85
N GLY A 105 7.98 0.66 1.34
CA GLY A 105 6.71 0.49 0.65
C GLY A 105 6.10 -0.90 0.82
N ARG A 106 6.59 -1.70 1.78
CA ARG A 106 6.01 -2.99 2.13
C ARG A 106 4.79 -2.76 2.99
N LEU A 107 3.63 -3.12 2.46
CA LEU A 107 2.37 -3.10 3.19
C LEU A 107 2.16 -4.44 3.88
N PHE A 108 2.22 -4.38 5.21
CA PHE A 108 1.90 -5.47 6.10
C PHE A 108 0.40 -5.49 6.37
N LEU A 109 -0.22 -6.66 6.27
CA LEU A 109 -1.65 -6.85 6.46
C LEU A 109 -1.86 -7.90 7.55
N TYR A 110 -2.74 -7.60 8.52
CA TYR A 110 -3.05 -8.49 9.63
C TYR A 110 -4.56 -8.58 9.84
N GLY A 111 -5.10 -9.78 9.76
CA GLY A 111 -6.53 -10.03 9.96
C GLY A 111 -6.94 -11.41 9.46
N THR A 112 -8.25 -11.67 9.51
CA THR A 112 -8.81 -12.96 9.15
C THR A 112 -10.01 -12.77 8.23
N PHE A 113 -10.01 -13.43 7.09
CA PHE A 113 -11.15 -13.50 6.18
C PHE A 113 -12.27 -14.35 6.79
N VAL A 114 -13.52 -14.04 6.45
CA VAL A 114 -14.67 -14.88 6.86
C VAL A 114 -14.65 -16.23 6.14
N ASP A 115 -14.32 -16.24 4.85
CA ASP A 115 -14.16 -17.42 4.01
C ASP A 115 -13.33 -17.08 2.76
N SER A 116 -13.16 -18.05 1.85
CA SER A 116 -12.32 -17.91 0.64
C SER A 116 -12.83 -16.90 -0.38
N GLU A 117 -14.11 -16.54 -0.31
CA GLU A 117 -14.75 -15.59 -1.23
C GLU A 117 -14.84 -14.18 -0.63
N ASP A 118 -14.38 -14.00 0.61
CA ASP A 118 -14.31 -12.70 1.24
C ASP A 118 -13.14 -11.87 0.66
N HIS A 119 -13.38 -10.57 0.48
CA HIS A 119 -12.39 -9.65 -0.06
C HIS A 119 -12.11 -8.55 0.94
N VAL A 120 -10.84 -8.31 1.26
CA VAL A 120 -10.41 -7.14 2.00
C VAL A 120 -10.37 -5.97 1.02
N ILE A 121 -11.04 -4.89 1.39
CA ILE A 121 -11.08 -3.65 0.62
C ILE A 121 -9.97 -2.75 1.15
N LEU A 122 -8.81 -2.83 0.50
CA LEU A 122 -7.65 -2.06 0.86
C LEU A 122 -7.84 -0.59 0.43
N ASN A 123 -8.05 0.26 1.42
CA ASN A 123 -8.17 1.72 1.28
C ASN A 123 -7.00 2.38 2.00
N VAL A 124 -5.90 2.51 1.29
CA VAL A 124 -4.67 3.09 1.83
C VAL A 124 -4.87 4.60 2.02
N ASN A 125 -4.43 5.10 3.17
CA ASN A 125 -4.39 6.54 3.43
C ASN A 125 -3.45 7.21 2.41
N PRO A 126 -3.86 8.32 1.78
CA PRO A 126 -3.00 9.00 0.82
C PRO A 126 -1.65 9.38 1.43
N TYR A 127 -0.58 9.20 0.68
CA TYR A 127 0.78 9.53 1.13
C TYR A 127 1.66 10.00 -0.01
N LEU A 128 2.77 10.68 0.33
CA LEU A 128 3.79 11.08 -0.61
C LEU A 128 4.82 9.96 -0.75
N ALA A 129 5.13 9.56 -1.98
CA ALA A 129 6.15 8.59 -2.29
C ALA A 129 7.48 9.23 -2.70
N GLU A 130 8.56 8.47 -2.58
CA GLU A 130 9.87 8.82 -3.11
C GLU A 130 9.82 8.98 -4.65
N LEU A 131 10.66 9.87 -5.17
CA LEU A 131 10.87 10.04 -6.62
C LEU A 131 12.31 9.65 -6.99
N PRO A 132 12.52 8.81 -8.03
CA PRO A 132 11.50 8.10 -8.79
C PRO A 132 10.76 7.05 -7.92
N LEU A 133 9.53 6.68 -8.30
CA LEU A 133 8.74 5.69 -7.57
C LEU A 133 9.52 4.38 -7.42
N ARG A 134 9.70 3.93 -6.18
CA ARG A 134 10.47 2.73 -5.82
C ARG A 134 9.54 1.65 -5.25
N TYR A 135 9.77 0.40 -5.63
CA TYR A 135 9.01 -0.77 -5.19
C TYR A 135 9.96 -1.87 -4.69
N VAL A 136 9.43 -2.78 -3.87
CA VAL A 136 10.10 -4.04 -3.51
C VAL A 136 9.31 -5.22 -4.06
N ASP A 137 9.91 -6.10 -4.85
CA ASP A 137 9.21 -7.27 -5.38
C ASP A 137 9.22 -8.42 -4.37
N PHE A 138 8.16 -9.23 -4.36
CA PHE A 138 8.10 -10.46 -3.56
C PHE A 138 9.08 -11.55 -4.05
N GLY A 139 9.80 -11.30 -5.15
CA GLY A 139 10.83 -12.18 -5.69
C GLY A 139 10.26 -13.50 -6.21
N ILE A 140 10.36 -13.73 -7.53
CA ILE A 140 10.45 -15.11 -8.01
C ILE A 140 11.86 -15.60 -7.68
N ARG A 141 12.11 -16.00 -6.44
CA ARG A 141 13.23 -16.87 -6.07
C ARG A 141 12.67 -17.97 -5.20
N GLY A 142 12.78 -19.20 -5.70
CA GLY A 142 12.19 -20.38 -5.08
C GLY A 142 12.55 -20.49 -3.61
N GLY A 143 11.51 -20.68 -2.79
CA GLY A 143 11.55 -21.34 -1.49
C GLY A 143 12.51 -20.76 -0.46
N GLU A 144 12.05 -19.77 0.30
CA GLU A 144 12.18 -19.79 1.77
C GLU A 144 11.32 -18.67 2.34
N LEU A 145 10.30 -19.04 3.12
CA LEU A 145 9.68 -18.13 4.07
C LEU A 145 10.79 -17.70 5.02
N ILE A 146 11.26 -16.45 4.92
CA ILE A 146 12.06 -15.83 5.98
C ILE A 146 11.09 -15.60 7.13
N LEU A 147 10.93 -16.61 7.99
CA LEU A 147 10.37 -16.42 9.31
C LEU A 147 11.30 -15.47 10.07
N PRO A 148 10.76 -14.48 10.81
CA PRO A 148 11.59 -13.71 11.72
C PRO A 148 12.31 -14.68 12.67
N PRO A 149 13.58 -14.42 13.04
CA PRO A 149 14.30 -15.30 13.95
C PRO A 149 13.49 -15.48 15.24
N ASP A 150 13.22 -16.73 15.61
CA ASP A 150 12.56 -17.07 16.88
C ASP A 150 13.25 -16.31 18.02
N GLU A 151 12.49 -15.48 18.73
CA GLU A 151 12.97 -14.89 19.97
C GLU A 151 13.45 -16.02 20.89
N PRO A 152 14.67 -15.93 21.46
CA PRO A 152 15.13 -16.94 22.39
C PRO A 152 14.19 -16.93 23.60
N ARG A 153 13.43 -18.02 23.77
CA ARG A 153 12.65 -18.26 24.99
C ARG A 153 13.58 -18.05 26.20
N PRO A 154 13.16 -17.29 27.22
CA PRO A 154 13.97 -17.14 28.42
C PRO A 154 14.26 -18.54 28.96
N ARG A 155 15.55 -18.81 29.23
CA ARG A 155 15.94 -20.04 29.91
C ARG A 155 15.26 -20.00 31.27
N ASP A 156 14.35 -20.93 31.50
CA ASP A 156 13.85 -21.21 32.84
C ASP A 156 15.06 -21.55 33.71
N GLU A 157 15.46 -20.62 34.57
CA GLU A 157 16.35 -20.88 35.68
C GLU A 157 15.55 -21.64 36.74
N PHE A 158 15.75 -22.95 36.87
CA PHE A 158 15.73 -23.69 38.14
C PHE A 158 16.49 -25.02 38.01
#